data_AF-A0A9E5AKF6-F1
#
_entry.id   AF-A0A9E5AKF6-F1
#
_cell.length_a   1.000
_cell.length_b   1.000
_cell.length_c   1.000
_cell.angle_alpha   90.00
_cell.angle_beta   90.00
_cell.angle_gamma   90.00
#
_symmetry.space_group_name_H-M   'P 1'
#
loop_
_entity.id
_entity.type
_entity.pdbx_description
1 polymer ?
#
loop_
_entity_poly.entity_id
_entity_poly.type
_entity_poly.pdbx_seq_one_letter_code
_entity_poly.pdbx_strand_id
1 'polypeptide(L)' 'MPSLQLASTLAHLQQHGYAILPSVLSSSEISELQAALTPLEAARPRGRNNFEGEHSTRVYSLAGKGS' A
#
# COMPACT_ATOMS: atom_id res chain seq x y z
N MET A 1 0.24 11.47 26.63
CA MET A 1 1.47 10.68 26.42
C MET A 1 1.22 9.72 25.27
N PRO A 2 2.03 9.74 24.19
CA PRO A 2 1.90 8.72 23.15
C PRO A 2 2.11 7.32 23.76
N SER A 3 1.46 6.29 23.21
CA SER A 3 1.68 4.92 23.66
C SER A 3 3.16 4.56 23.52
N LEU A 4 3.68 3.71 24.42
CA LEU A 4 5.07 3.24 24.35
C LEU A 4 5.38 2.61 22.99
N GLN A 5 4.38 1.96 22.39
CA GLN A 5 4.47 1.39 21.06
C GLN A 5 4.62 2.46 19.97
N LEU A 6 3.88 3.57 20.03
CA LEU A 6 4.06 4.66 19.06
C LEU A 6 5.47 5.26 19.18
N ALA A 7 5.93 5.52 20.40
CA ALA A 7 7.25 6.09 20.63
C ALA A 7 8.39 5.18 20.12
N SER A 8 8.31 3.87 20.38
CA SER A 8 9.31 2.92 19.90
C SER A 8 9.25 2.72 18.38
N THR A 9 8.05 2.70 17.78
CA THR A 9 7.89 2.67 16.32
C THR A 9 8.50 3.91 15.67
N LEU A 10 8.30 5.10 16.24
CA LEU A 10 8.89 6.35 15.73
C LEU A 10 10.42 6.33 15.84
N ALA A 11 10.98 5.87 16.97
CA ALA A 11 12.42 5.73 17.14
C ALA A 11 13.02 4.75 16.11
N HIS A 12 12.34 3.63 15.85
CA HIS A 12 12.76 2.67 14.83
C HIS A 12 12.72 3.28 13.42
N LEU A 13 11.66 4.01 13.08
CA LEU A 13 11.55 4.73 11.82
C LEU A 13 12.68 5.76 11.64
N GLN A 14 13.01 6.53 12.68
CA GLN A 14 14.09 7.51 12.65
C GLN A 14 15.46 6.86 12.45
N GLN A 15 15.71 5.72 13.10
CA GLN A 15 16.99 5.02 13.04
C GLN A 15 17.18 4.22 11.73
N HIS A 16 16.12 3.60 11.22
CA HIS A 16 16.20 2.62 10.13
C HIS A 16 15.55 3.08 8.82
N GLY A 17 14.79 4.18 8.83
CA GLY A 17 14.07 4.69 7.66
C GLY A 17 12.79 3.94 7.32
N TYR A 18 12.37 2.96 8.14
CA TYR A 18 11.11 2.24 7.98
C TYR A 18 10.54 1.79 9.34
N ALA A 19 9.24 1.47 9.36
CA ALA A 19 8.58 0.83 10.47
C ALA A 19 7.51 -0.14 9.93
N ILE A 20 7.38 -1.30 10.59
CA ILE A 20 6.34 -2.29 10.28
C ILE A 20 5.24 -2.15 11.32
N LEU A 21 4.03 -1.86 10.85
CA LEU A 21 2.83 -1.87 11.67
C LEU A 21 2.09 -3.20 11.41
N PRO A 22 2.09 -4.15 12.35
CA PRO A 22 1.37 -5.39 12.16
C PRO A 22 -0.14 -5.12 12.15
N SER A 23 -0.86 -5.83 11.29
CA SER A 23 -2.33 -5.87 11.28
C SER A 23 -3.01 -4.49 11.16
N VAL A 24 -2.44 -3.56 10.37
CA VAL A 24 -3.09 -2.26 10.07
C VAL A 24 -4.45 -2.44 9.43
N LEU A 25 -4.59 -3.48 8.61
CA LEU A 25 -5.84 -3.89 7.98
C LEU A 25 -6.22 -5.28 8.48
N SER A 26 -7.50 -5.46 8.75
CA SER A 26 -8.12 -6.76 8.97
C SER A 26 -8.16 -7.58 7.68
N SER A 27 -8.33 -8.90 7.81
CA SER A 27 -8.47 -9.79 6.66
C SER A 27 -9.69 -9.44 5.79
N SER A 28 -10.76 -8.90 6.37
CA SER A 28 -11.94 -8.44 5.64
C SER A 28 -11.63 -7.19 4.81
N GLU A 29 -10.96 -6.19 5.39
CA GLU A 29 -10.54 -4.98 4.65
C GLU A 29 -9.58 -5.32 3.50
N ILE A 30 -8.66 -6.27 3.72
CA ILE A 30 -7.77 -6.77 2.65
C ILE A 30 -8.59 -7.41 1.52
N SER A 31 -9.57 -8.25 1.86
CA SER A 31 -10.40 -8.94 0.86
C SER A 31 -11.25 -7.96 0.07
N GLU A 32 -11.82 -6.94 0.73
CA GLU A 32 -12.59 -5.87 0.09
C GLU A 32 -11.72 -5.05 -0.87
N LEU A 33 -10.51 -4.67 -0.46
CA LEU A 33 -9.56 -3.98 -1.32
C LEU A 33 -9.17 -4.82 -2.53
N GLN A 34 -8.88 -6.11 -2.35
CA GLN A 34 -8.56 -7.01 -3.46
C GLN A 34 -9.71 -7.12 -4.47
N ALA A 35 -10.95 -7.27 -3.97
CA ALA A 35 -12.13 -7.32 -4.83
C ALA A 35 -12.34 -6.01 -5.61
N ALA A 36 -12.12 -4.86 -4.97
CA ALA A 36 -12.24 -3.55 -5.61
C ALA A 36 -11.13 -3.28 -6.66
N LEU A 37 -9.90 -3.75 -6.41
CA LEU A 37 -8.75 -3.49 -7.27
C LEU A 37 -8.64 -4.47 -8.45
N THR A 38 -9.10 -5.72 -8.30
CA THR A 38 -8.97 -6.76 -9.32
C THR A 38 -9.47 -6.33 -10.71
N PRO A 39 -10.65 -5.71 -10.86
CA PRO A 39 -11.12 -5.24 -12.17
C PRO A 39 -10.24 -4.14 -12.77
N LEU A 40 -9.67 -3.28 -11.92
CA LEU A 40 -8.80 -2.17 -12.34
C LEU A 40 -7.44 -2.69 -12.80
N GLU A 41 -6.91 -3.73 -12.17
CA GLU A 41 -5.66 -4.37 -12.58
C GLU A 41 -5.81 -5.15 -13.89
N ALA A 42 -6.90 -5.90 -14.05
CA ALA A 42 -7.16 -6.71 -15.25
C ALA A 42 -7.25 -5.87 -16.53
N ALA A 43 -7.70 -4.62 -16.42
CA ALA A 43 -7.81 -3.69 -17.54
C ALA A 43 -6.50 -2.97 -17.92
N ARG A 44 -5.40 -3.17 -17.18
CA ARG A 44 -4.16 -2.39 -17.35
C ARG A 44 -3.10 -3.17 -18.12
N PRO A 45 -2.34 -2.50 -19.00
CA PRO A 45 -1.14 -3.09 -19.58
C PRO A 45 -0.09 -3.31 -18.48
N ARG A 46 0.74 -4.35 -18.65
CA ARG A 46 1.97 -4.51 -17.87
C ARG A 46 2.93 -3.35 -18.14
N GLY A 47 3.87 -3.12 -17.23
CA GLY A 47 4.91 -2.11 -17.40
C GLY A 47 5.72 -2.34 -18.69
N ARG A 48 6.16 -1.24 -19.31
CA ARG A 48 6.69 -1.25 -20.69
C ARG A 48 8.15 -0.81 -20.82
N ASN A 49 8.80 -0.52 -19.71
CA ASN A 49 10.15 0.05 -19.68
C ASN A 49 10.82 -0.20 -18.33
N ASN A 50 12.09 0.18 -18.21
CA ASN A 50 12.91 0.00 -17.01
C ASN A 50 12.38 0.75 -15.77
N PHE A 51 11.49 1.73 -15.94
CA PHE A 51 10.86 2.44 -14.83
C PHE A 51 9.60 1.74 -14.33
N GLU A 52 8.73 1.30 -15.25
CA GLU A 52 7.50 0.59 -14.95
C GLU A 52 7.77 -0.86 -14.54
N GLY A 53 8.77 -1.51 -15.11
CA GLY A 53 9.10 -2.92 -14.93
C GLY A 53 8.17 -3.84 -15.72
N GLU A 54 8.74 -4.72 -16.54
CA GLU A 54 8.01 -5.56 -17.52
C GLU A 54 7.07 -6.60 -16.88
N HIS A 55 7.24 -6.86 -15.60
CA HIS A 55 6.45 -7.82 -14.82
C HIS A 55 5.60 -7.16 -13.72
N SER A 56 5.43 -5.84 -13.74
CA SER A 56 4.59 -5.14 -12.77
C SER A 56 3.31 -4.58 -13.42
N THR A 57 2.23 -4.52 -12.63
CA THR A 57 1.01 -3.79 -12.94
C THR A 57 0.86 -2.68 -11.92
N ARG A 58 0.45 -1.48 -12.35
CA ARG A 58 0.32 -0.31 -11.47
C ARG A 58 -1.02 0.36 -11.69
N VAL A 59 -1.73 0.62 -10.60
CA VAL A 59 -2.95 1.44 -10.57
C VAL A 59 -2.66 2.68 -9.73
N TYR A 60 -2.90 3.86 -10.30
CA TYR A 60 -2.67 5.15 -9.65
C TYR A 60 -3.99 5.84 -9.32
N SER A 61 -3.93 6.83 -8.43
CA SER A 61 -5.09 7.67 -8.06
C SER A 61 -6.27 6.85 -7.50
N LEU A 62 -5.98 5.87 -6.62
CA LEU A 62 -6.97 5.00 -6.00
C LEU A 62 -7.99 5.76 -5.14
N ALA A 63 -7.53 6.73 -4.37
CA ALA A 63 -8.40 7.77 -3.85
C ALA A 63 -8.71 8.70 -5.02
N GLY A 64 -9.85 8.48 -5.69
CA GLY A 64 -10.31 9.39 -6.72
C GLY A 64 -10.28 10.83 -6.19
N LYS A 65 -10.05 11.81 -7.07
CA LYS A 65 -10.50 13.18 -6.76
C LYS A 65 -12.00 13.05 -6.50
N GLY A 66 -12.44 13.36 -5.28
CA GLY A 66 -13.82 13.13 -4.84
C GLY A 66 -14.83 13.51 -5.91
N SER A 67 -15.71 12.56 -6.24
CA SER A 67 -16.92 12.82 -7.03
C SER A 67 -17.88 13.69 -6.22
#